data_AF-E3D970-F1
#
_entry.id   AF-E3D970-F1
#
_cell.length_a   1.000
_cell.length_b   1.000
_cell.length_c   1.000
_cell.angle_alpha   90.00
_cell.angle_beta   90.00
_cell.angle_gamma   90.00
#
_symmetry.space_group_name_H-M   'P 1'
#
loop_
_entity.id
_entity.type
_entity.pdbx_description
1 polymer ?
#
loop_
_entity_poly.entity_id
_entity_poly.type
_entity_poly.pdbx_seq_one_letter_code
_entity_poly.pdbx_strand_id
1 'polypeptide(L)'
;MRVWALGNASQEWVDCVRTTCPILGEINGVSASYEYHLRKPNIMIYRDFLSKNGLSASSTVFVESDLRSLKTAQRIECAFAKLFTL
;
A
#
# COMPACT_ATOMS: atom_id res chain seq x y z
N MET A 1 -1.32 16.50 4.45
CA MET A 1 -1.68 15.14 3.98
C MET A 1 -0.38 14.40 3.71
N ARG A 2 -0.26 13.13 4.08
CA ARG A 2 0.92 12.29 3.81
C ARG A 2 0.51 11.12 2.91
N VAL A 3 1.37 10.72 1.98
CA VAL A 3 1.06 9.75 0.92
C VAL A 3 2.11 8.65 0.90
N TRP A 4 1.66 7.40 0.79
CA TRP A 4 2.51 6.23 0.63
C TRP A 4 1.98 5.35 -0.50
N ALA A 5 2.84 4.52 -1.06
CA ALA A 5 2.48 3.49 -2.03
C ALA A 5 2.70 2.09 -1.44
N LEU A 6 1.69 1.21 -1.57
CA LEU A 6 1.78 -0.22 -1.25
C LEU A 6 1.36 -1.07 -2.46
N GLY A 7 2.33 -1.74 -3.09
CA GLY A 7 2.12 -2.52 -4.33
C GLY A 7 2.40 -4.01 -4.19
N ASN A 8 1.63 -4.85 -4.90
CA ASN A 8 2.07 -6.21 -5.20
C ASN A 8 3.12 -6.13 -6.33
N ALA A 9 4.39 -6.10 -5.97
CA ALA A 9 5.51 -5.97 -6.90
C ALA A 9 6.72 -6.80 -6.44
N SER A 10 7.55 -7.19 -7.41
CA SER A 10 8.88 -7.76 -7.18
C SER A 10 9.91 -6.64 -6.96
N GLN A 11 11.10 -7.00 -6.50
CA GLN A 11 12.19 -6.04 -6.32
C GLN A 11 12.60 -5.41 -7.66
N GLU A 12 12.73 -6.23 -8.71
CA GLU A 12 13.14 -5.78 -10.05
C GLU A 12 12.15 -4.76 -10.62
N TRP A 13 10.85 -4.96 -10.39
CA TRP A 13 9.83 -4.01 -10.83
C TRP A 13 9.93 -2.69 -10.08
N VAL A 14 10.14 -2.72 -8.76
CA VAL A 14 10.29 -1.50 -7.95
C VAL A 14 11.54 -0.73 -8.35
N ASP A 15 12.65 -1.41 -8.59
CA ASP A 15 13.89 -0.77 -9.04
C ASP A 15 13.72 -0.11 -10.40
N CYS A 16 13.02 -0.77 -11.33
CA CYS A 16 12.65 -0.18 -12.62
C CYS A 16 11.78 1.08 -12.47
N VAL A 17 10.70 1.01 -11.68
CA VAL A 17 9.77 2.14 -11.55
C VAL A 17 10.41 3.32 -10.82
N ARG A 18 11.31 3.09 -9.86
CA ARG A 18 12.06 4.17 -9.21
C ARG A 18 12.91 4.99 -10.19
N THR A 19 13.41 4.36 -11.27
CA THR A 19 14.19 5.07 -12.30
C THR A 19 13.32 5.81 -13.31
N THR A 20 12.06 5.40 -13.48
CA THR A 20 11.17 5.89 -14.55
C THR A 20 10.03 6.76 -14.04
N CYS A 21 9.75 6.77 -12.73
CA CYS A 21 8.67 7.55 -12.11
C CYS A 21 9.20 8.41 -10.96
N PRO A 22 9.70 9.64 -11.25
CA PRO A 22 10.26 10.54 -10.25
C PRO A 22 9.33 10.87 -9.07
N ILE A 23 8.02 10.86 -9.31
CA ILE A 23 6.99 11.11 -8.27
C ILE A 23 7.08 10.14 -7.09
N LEU A 24 7.67 8.96 -7.26
CA LEU A 24 7.91 8.03 -6.16
C LEU A 24 8.92 8.55 -5.12
N GLY A 25 9.81 9.47 -5.52
CA GLY A 25 10.73 10.16 -4.62
C GLY A 25 10.09 11.33 -3.86
N GLU A 26 8.89 11.76 -4.27
CA GLU A 26 8.17 12.90 -3.67
C GLU A 26 7.18 12.47 -2.57
N ILE A 27 6.81 11.18 -2.53
CA ILE A 27 5.90 10.63 -1.52
C ILE A 27 6.65 10.14 -0.27
N ASN A 28 5.93 9.95 0.84
CA ASN A 28 6.51 9.64 2.14
C ASN A 28 7.13 8.23 2.24
N GLY A 29 6.76 7.33 1.34
CA GLY A 29 7.36 6.00 1.26
C GLY A 29 6.71 5.11 0.22
N VAL A 30 7.52 4.20 -0.32
CA VAL A 30 7.09 3.13 -1.23
C VAL A 30 7.39 1.81 -0.56
N SER A 31 6.42 0.91 -0.53
CA SER A 31 6.55 -0.42 0.01
C SER A 31 5.96 -1.43 -0.96
N ALA A 32 6.60 -2.58 -1.11
CA ALA A 32 6.14 -3.62 -2.01
C ALA A 32 6.08 -4.99 -1.35
N SER A 33 5.21 -5.86 -1.88
CA SER A 33 4.98 -7.21 -1.36
C SER A 33 6.24 -8.06 -1.17
N TYR A 34 7.29 -7.83 -1.96
CA TYR A 34 8.54 -8.58 -1.82
C TYR A 34 9.23 -8.32 -0.47
N GLU A 35 9.06 -7.12 0.11
CA GLU A 35 9.66 -6.73 1.39
C GLU A 35 8.99 -7.43 2.59
N TYR A 36 7.73 -7.86 2.44
CA TYR A 36 6.94 -8.46 3.52
C TYR A 36 6.80 -9.97 3.41
N HIS A 37 7.24 -10.56 2.28
CA HIS A 37 6.91 -11.95 1.91
C HIS A 37 5.40 -12.26 1.98
N LEU A 38 4.57 -11.23 1.82
CA LEU A 38 3.11 -11.27 1.84
C LEU A 38 2.59 -10.48 0.64
N ARG A 39 1.45 -10.88 0.09
CA ARG A 39 0.79 -10.19 -1.04
C ARG A 39 -0.64 -9.84 -0.68
N LYS A 40 -1.12 -8.70 -1.16
CA LYS A 40 -2.56 -8.39 -1.17
C LYS A 40 -3.29 -9.51 -1.94
N PRO A 41 -4.44 -10.03 -1.45
CA PRO A 41 -5.30 -9.47 -0.41
C PRO A 41 -5.08 -10.08 0.99
N ASN A 42 -3.89 -10.59 1.33
CA ASN A 42 -3.61 -11.04 2.71
C ASN A 42 -3.68 -9.84 3.67
N ILE A 43 -4.51 -9.91 4.71
CA ILE A 43 -4.73 -8.79 5.65
C ILE A 43 -3.45 -8.37 6.38
N MET A 44 -2.52 -9.30 6.60
CA MET A 44 -1.30 -9.04 7.35
C MET A 44 -0.39 -8.03 6.64
N ILE A 45 -0.40 -7.97 5.30
CA ILE A 45 0.42 -6.98 4.57
C ILE A 45 0.04 -5.54 4.93
N TYR A 46 -1.25 -5.27 5.18
CA TYR A 46 -1.72 -3.94 5.55
C TYR A 46 -1.33 -3.60 6.99
N ARG A 47 -1.42 -4.59 7.91
CA ARG A 47 -1.01 -4.40 9.31
C ARG A 47 0.49 -4.15 9.42
N ASP A 48 1.30 -4.94 8.72
CA ASP A 48 2.76 -4.79 8.71
C ASP A 48 3.16 -3.47 8.05
N PHE A 49 2.47 -3.07 6.98
CA PHE A 49 2.67 -1.78 6.33
C PHE A 49 2.39 -0.60 7.27
N LEU A 50 1.26 -0.61 7.98
CA LEU A 50 0.92 0.44 8.95
C LEU A 50 1.95 0.49 10.09
N SER A 51 2.30 -0.67 10.64
CA SER A 51 3.28 -0.80 11.73
C SER A 51 4.65 -0.27 11.33
N LYS A 52 5.19 -0.71 10.18
CA LYS A 52 6.50 -0.28 9.65
C LYS A 52 6.59 1.23 9.47
N ASN A 53 5.49 1.88 9.10
CA ASN A 53 5.45 3.31 8.79
C ASN A 53 4.90 4.18 9.96
N GLY A 54 4.62 3.58 11.13
CA GLY A 54 4.07 4.31 12.27
C GLY A 54 2.71 4.96 11.98
N LEU A 55 1.87 4.30 11.20
CA LEU A 55 0.56 4.80 10.77
C LEU A 55 -0.56 4.19 11.61
N SER A 56 -1.55 5.00 12.00
CA SER A 56 -2.78 4.49 12.60
C SER A 56 -3.79 4.15 11.51
N ALA A 57 -4.48 3.02 11.66
CA ALA A 57 -5.57 2.66 10.76
C ALA A 57 -6.68 3.74 10.75
N SER A 58 -7.03 4.27 11.94
CA SER A 58 -8.05 5.31 12.12
C SER A 58 -7.79 6.63 11.39
N SER A 59 -6.55 6.90 10.99
CA SER A 59 -6.16 8.11 10.24
C SER A 59 -5.65 7.80 8.83
N THR A 60 -5.84 6.56 8.35
CA THR A 60 -5.37 6.09 7.04
C THR A 60 -6.54 5.82 6.11
N VAL A 61 -6.40 6.26 4.86
CA VAL A 61 -7.31 5.95 3.75
C VAL A 61 -6.56 5.06 2.76
N PHE A 62 -7.05 3.83 2.56
CA PHE A 62 -6.55 2.94 1.52
C PHE A 62 -7.24 3.25 0.19
N VAL A 63 -6.46 3.40 -0.88
CA VAL A 63 -6.96 3.55 -2.23
C VAL A 63 -6.56 2.31 -3.02
N GLU A 64 -7.53 1.58 -3.54
CA GLU A 64 -7.31 0.31 -4.26
C GLU A 64 -8.12 0.23 -5.54
N SER A 65 -7.55 -0.42 -6.55
CA SER A 65 -8.24 -0.74 -7.81
C SER A 65 -8.77 -2.17 -7.83
N ASP A 66 -8.15 -3.10 -7.10
CA ASP A 66 -8.63 -4.48 -6.99
C ASP A 66 -9.68 -4.62 -5.88
N LEU A 67 -10.88 -5.09 -6.25
CA LEU A 67 -12.02 -5.19 -5.33
C LEU A 67 -11.76 -6.13 -4.14
N ARG A 68 -10.98 -7.21 -4.34
CA ARG A 68 -10.66 -8.15 -3.25
C ARG A 68 -9.72 -7.51 -2.23
N SER A 69 -8.72 -6.80 -2.72
CA SER A 69 -7.76 -6.03 -1.91
C SER A 69 -8.46 -4.93 -1.15
N LEU A 70 -9.36 -4.18 -1.80
CA LEU A 70 -10.20 -3.17 -1.16
C LEU A 70 -11.04 -3.76 -0.02
N LYS A 71 -11.75 -4.87 -0.27
CA LYS A 71 -12.58 -5.53 0.76
C LYS A 71 -11.75 -6.01 1.95
N THR A 72 -10.51 -6.44 1.72
CA THR A 72 -9.59 -6.76 2.83
C THR A 72 -9.17 -5.50 3.58
N ALA A 73 -8.80 -4.42 2.88
CA ALA A 73 -8.40 -3.17 3.52
C ALA A 73 -9.52 -2.58 4.39
N GLN A 74 -10.78 -2.72 3.99
CA GLN A 74 -11.96 -2.33 4.79
C GLN A 74 -12.11 -3.11 6.11
N ARG A 75 -11.47 -4.28 6.24
CA ARG A 75 -11.46 -5.08 7.47
C ARG A 75 -10.35 -4.66 8.43
N ILE A 76 -9.48 -3.73 8.03
CA ILE A 76 -8.53 -3.09 8.94
C ILE A 76 -9.36 -2.13 9.81
N GLU A 77 -9.44 -2.41 11.11
CA GLU A 77 -10.25 -1.65 12.06
C GLU A 77 -10.03 -0.13 11.93
N CYS A 78 -11.12 0.62 11.83
CA CYS A 78 -11.14 2.08 11.69
C CYS A 78 -10.50 2.67 10.42
N ALA A 79 -9.98 1.87 9.49
CA ALA A 79 -9.46 2.39 8.23
C ALA A 79 -10.58 2.66 7.22
N PHE A 80 -10.45 3.74 6.46
CA PHE A 80 -11.30 3.99 5.30
C PHE A 80 -10.68 3.35 4.07
N ALA A 81 -11.51 2.86 3.15
CA ALA A 81 -11.04 2.36 1.87
C ALA A 81 -11.92 2.88 0.73
N LYS A 82 -11.29 3.34 -0.35
CA LYS A 82 -11.96 3.89 -1.54
C LYS A 82 -11.54 3.12 -2.78
N LEU A 83 -12.52 2.64 -3.55
CA LEU A 83 -12.28 2.06 -4.87
C LEU A 83 -11.85 3.16 -5.83
N PHE A 84 -10.78 2.93 -6.57
CA PHE A 84 -10.32 3.80 -7.63
C PHE A 84 -10.43 3.08 -8.98
N THR A 85 -11.23 3.64 -9.88
CA THR A 85 -11.38 3.19 -11.27
C THR A 85 -10.71 4.21 -12.18
N LEU A 86 -9.79 3.76 -13.03
CA LEU A 86 -9.19 4.56 -14.09
C LEU A 86 -10.19 4.78 -15.24
#